data_AF-A0A0D3BXI6-F1
#
_entry.id   AF-A0A0D3BXI6-F1
#
_cell.length_a   1.000
_cell.length_b   1.000
_cell.length_c   1.000
_cell.angle_alpha   90.00
_cell.angle_beta   90.00
_cell.angle_gamma   90.00
#
_symmetry.space_group_name_H-M   'P 1'
#
loop_
_entity.id
_entity.type
_entity.pdbx_description
1 polymer ?
#
loop_
_entity_poly.entity_id
_entity_poly.type
_entity_poly.pdbx_seq_one_letter_code
_entity_poly.pdbx_strand_id
1 'polypeptide(L)'
;MSDEKLNSAFFDIGHSSMQVCIARFTNGKLEVLSHGFDRCLGGRDFDEVLFNHFAHKFKEEYKIDVYQNAKASLSLKDECEELNKVISKNHVVTLKIECLMDEKNIRGLIKREEFEEISLLILERVKVPLEKTLTDAGLSDVHIVEVVGSSSHVPAIIKFLTAFFGKEPMRTITGSESVARGALHKYISESEKETFLAKLQEVKDWLFEDGQDVIKDVYVAKLKKLQEVGDSVEIRCKEWREECRSQMSLFDVSTCIEMMLSLMNPSLTTSNQRRSNRS
;
A
#
# COMPACT_ATOMS: atom_id res chain seq x y z
N MET A 1 21.83 -24.11 22.23
CA MET A 1 20.53 -23.45 21.99
C MET A 1 20.45 -23.24 20.49
N SER A 2 19.50 -23.90 19.82
CA SER A 2 19.25 -23.68 18.40
C SER A 2 18.79 -22.24 18.20
N ASP A 3 19.45 -21.50 17.31
CA ASP A 3 19.02 -20.16 16.93
C ASP A 3 17.57 -20.22 16.43
N GLU A 4 16.67 -19.52 17.13
CA GLU A 4 15.25 -19.49 16.78
C GLU A 4 15.09 -18.74 15.45
N LYS A 5 14.60 -19.44 14.43
CA LYS A 5 14.40 -18.91 13.08
C LYS A 5 12.94 -18.50 12.92
N LEU A 6 12.70 -17.21 12.84
CA LEU A 6 11.36 -16.66 12.63
C LEU A 6 11.21 -16.25 11.16
N ASN A 7 10.42 -17.00 10.40
CA ASN A 7 10.04 -16.62 9.03
C ASN A 7 8.79 -15.72 9.07
N SER A 8 8.81 -14.60 8.37
CA SER A 8 7.67 -13.69 8.23
C SER A 8 7.38 -13.40 6.76
N ALA A 9 6.10 -13.35 6.40
CA ALA A 9 5.64 -12.86 5.10
C ALA A 9 5.20 -11.40 5.22
N PHE A 10 5.64 -10.57 4.29
CA PHE A 10 5.22 -9.19 4.13
C PHE A 10 4.42 -9.09 2.84
N PHE A 11 3.15 -8.72 2.95
CA PHE A 11 2.23 -8.56 1.84
C PHE A 11 1.90 -7.08 1.68
N ASP A 12 2.39 -6.46 0.60
CA ASP A 12 2.08 -5.08 0.27
C ASP A 12 1.10 -5.03 -0.90
N ILE A 13 -0.02 -4.35 -0.71
CA ILE A 13 -0.95 -4.03 -1.78
C ILE A 13 -1.29 -2.54 -1.80
N GLY A 14 -0.83 -1.89 -2.86
CA GLY A 14 -1.16 -0.51 -3.17
C GLY A 14 -2.37 -0.40 -4.10
N HIS A 15 -2.52 0.77 -4.71
CA HIS A 15 -3.62 1.02 -5.65
C HIS A 15 -3.53 0.18 -6.93
N SER A 16 -2.33 -0.05 -7.49
CA SER A 16 -2.16 -0.68 -8.82
C SER A 16 -1.20 -1.86 -8.88
N SER A 17 -0.52 -2.17 -7.78
CA SER A 17 0.49 -3.23 -7.71
C SER A 17 0.48 -3.91 -6.35
N MET A 18 0.88 -5.17 -6.34
CA MET A 18 1.04 -5.96 -5.13
C MET A 18 2.34 -6.75 -5.16
N GLN A 19 2.89 -6.99 -3.98
CA GLN A 19 4.18 -7.61 -3.80
C GLN A 19 4.25 -8.36 -2.47
N VAL A 20 5.00 -9.45 -2.48
CA VAL A 20 5.14 -10.39 -1.36
C VAL A 20 6.62 -10.64 -1.14
N CYS A 21 7.08 -10.43 0.09
CA CYS A 21 8.43 -10.73 0.50
C CYS A 21 8.40 -11.72 1.67
N ILE A 22 9.16 -12.80 1.58
CA ILE A 22 9.35 -13.71 2.71
C ILE A 22 10.77 -13.50 3.24
N ALA A 23 10.86 -13.19 4.53
CA ALA A 23 12.12 -12.96 5.20
C ALA A 23 12.26 -13.87 6.43
N ARG A 24 13.49 -14.25 6.74
CA ARG A 24 13.87 -15.01 7.92
C ARG A 24 14.65 -14.12 8.87
N PHE A 25 14.25 -14.12 10.13
CA PHE A 25 14.94 -13.48 11.23
C PHE A 25 15.69 -14.52 12.04
N THR A 26 16.98 -14.26 12.30
CA THR A 26 17.84 -15.12 13.11
C THR A 26 18.83 -14.24 13.87
N ASN A 27 18.74 -14.19 15.20
CA ASN A 27 19.66 -13.43 16.07
C ASN A 27 19.98 -12.01 15.57
N GLY A 28 18.94 -11.22 15.27
CA GLY A 28 19.09 -9.83 14.83
C GLY A 28 19.56 -9.65 13.37
N LYS A 29 19.71 -10.73 12.61
CA LYS A 29 19.91 -10.71 11.16
C LYS A 29 18.60 -11.01 10.45
N LEU A 30 18.32 -10.26 9.39
CA LEU A 30 17.27 -10.56 8.43
C LEU A 30 17.91 -11.08 7.15
N GLU A 31 17.31 -12.13 6.60
CA GLU A 31 17.63 -12.70 5.30
C GLU A 31 16.34 -12.73 4.48
N VAL A 32 16.30 -12.04 3.34
CA VAL A 32 15.18 -12.20 2.39
C VAL A 32 15.38 -13.51 1.65
N LEU A 33 14.39 -14.40 1.79
CA LEU A 33 14.43 -15.73 1.18
C LEU A 33 13.91 -15.70 -0.26
N SER A 34 12.87 -14.90 -0.49
CA SER A 34 12.19 -14.84 -1.79
C SER A 34 11.31 -13.59 -1.89
N HIS A 35 11.07 -13.18 -3.12
CA HIS A 35 10.17 -12.07 -3.46
C HIS A 35 9.32 -12.43 -4.68
N GLY A 36 8.06 -12.03 -4.67
CA GLY A 36 7.12 -12.17 -5.78
C GLY A 36 6.22 -10.95 -5.90
N PHE A 37 5.67 -10.70 -7.09
CA PHE A 37 4.87 -9.51 -7.34
C PHE A 37 3.88 -9.71 -8.48
N ASP A 38 2.85 -8.86 -8.51
CA ASP A 38 2.04 -8.56 -9.69
C ASP A 38 1.97 -7.02 -9.83
N ARG A 39 2.57 -6.50 -10.90
CA ARG A 39 2.70 -5.04 -11.15
C ARG A 39 1.38 -4.40 -11.62
N CYS A 40 0.36 -5.22 -11.87
CA CYS A 40 -0.91 -4.80 -12.44
C CYS A 40 -2.09 -5.33 -11.62
N LEU A 41 -1.91 -5.49 -10.31
CA LEU A 41 -2.92 -5.96 -9.38
C LEU A 41 -2.87 -5.12 -8.10
N GLY A 42 -3.95 -4.39 -7.80
CA GLY A 42 -4.03 -3.56 -6.60
C GLY A 42 -5.48 -3.27 -6.20
N GLY A 43 -5.67 -2.26 -5.34
CA GLY A 43 -7.00 -1.81 -4.92
C GLY A 43 -7.94 -1.48 -6.08
N ARG A 44 -7.42 -0.87 -7.14
CA ARG A 44 -8.20 -0.48 -8.33
C ARG A 44 -8.93 -1.65 -8.97
N ASP A 45 -8.38 -2.86 -8.88
CA ASP A 45 -8.97 -4.06 -9.48
C ASP A 45 -10.22 -4.47 -8.69
N PHE A 46 -10.24 -4.27 -7.37
CA PHE A 46 -11.43 -4.46 -6.53
C PHE A 46 -12.48 -3.36 -6.77
N ASP A 47 -12.02 -2.11 -6.93
CA ASP A 47 -12.90 -0.98 -7.25
C ASP A 47 -13.58 -1.17 -8.62
N GLU A 48 -12.84 -1.70 -9.60
CA GLU A 48 -13.35 -2.00 -10.94
C GLU A 48 -14.36 -3.17 -10.93
N VAL A 49 -14.17 -4.18 -10.08
CA VAL A 49 -15.17 -5.25 -9.88
C VAL A 49 -16.48 -4.69 -9.33
N LEU A 50 -16.42 -3.79 -8.34
CA LEU A 50 -17.59 -3.09 -7.81
C LEU A 50 -18.27 -2.22 -8.87
N PHE A 51 -17.48 -1.47 -9.63
CA PHE A 51 -17.96 -0.62 -10.72
C PHE A 51 -18.74 -1.44 -11.74
N ASN A 52 -18.19 -2.56 -12.21
CA ASN A 52 -18.86 -3.41 -13.20
C ASN A 52 -20.14 -4.04 -12.65
N HIS A 53 -20.15 -4.45 -11.37
CA HIS A 53 -21.35 -4.95 -10.70
C HIS A 53 -22.47 -3.90 -10.69
N PHE A 54 -22.20 -2.68 -10.23
CA PHE A 54 -23.20 -1.62 -10.17
C PHE A 54 -23.60 -1.09 -11.55
N ALA A 55 -22.67 -1.02 -12.50
CA ALA A 55 -22.97 -0.63 -13.87
C ALA A 55 -23.99 -1.59 -14.52
N HIS A 56 -23.84 -2.91 -14.31
CA HIS A 56 -24.81 -3.89 -14.76
C HIS A 56 -26.17 -3.70 -14.07
N LYS A 57 -26.15 -3.59 -12.74
CA LYS A 57 -27.36 -3.39 -11.92
C LYS A 57 -28.15 -2.14 -12.33
N PHE A 58 -27.46 -1.03 -12.61
CA PHE A 58 -28.11 0.22 -13.01
C PHE A 58 -28.64 0.19 -14.44
N LYS A 59 -27.99 -0.56 -15.31
CA LYS A 59 -28.50 -0.83 -16.66
C LYS A 59 -29.78 -1.65 -16.63
N GLU A 60 -29.90 -2.59 -15.69
CA GLU A 60 -31.10 -3.42 -15.53
C GLU A 60 -32.25 -2.67 -14.85
N GLU A 61 -31.99 -2.07 -13.69
CA GLU A 61 -33.01 -1.44 -12.82
C GLU A 61 -33.43 -0.05 -13.31
N TYR A 62 -32.46 0.80 -13.69
CA TYR A 62 -32.71 2.21 -14.03
C TYR A 62 -32.66 2.49 -15.53
N LYS A 63 -32.28 1.50 -16.34
CA LYS A 63 -32.01 1.63 -17.79
C LYS A 63 -30.95 2.71 -18.09
N ILE A 64 -30.00 2.88 -17.18
CA ILE A 64 -28.89 3.84 -17.32
C ILE A 64 -27.63 3.10 -17.69
N ASP A 65 -27.02 3.47 -18.81
CA ASP A 65 -25.72 2.95 -19.24
C ASP A 65 -24.62 3.95 -18.86
N VAL A 66 -23.99 3.71 -17.70
CA VAL A 66 -22.96 4.60 -17.14
C VAL A 66 -21.72 4.71 -18.03
N TYR A 67 -21.45 3.73 -18.90
CA TYR A 67 -20.30 3.73 -19.80
C TYR A 67 -20.42 4.79 -20.90
N GLN A 68 -21.65 5.22 -21.22
CA GLN A 68 -21.90 6.25 -22.24
C GLN A 68 -21.62 7.67 -21.72
N ASN A 69 -21.51 7.86 -20.41
CA ASN A 69 -21.29 9.16 -19.79
C ASN A 69 -20.06 9.15 -18.89
N ALA A 70 -19.02 9.86 -19.31
CA ALA A 70 -17.75 9.94 -18.59
C ALA A 70 -17.90 10.50 -17.15
N LYS A 71 -18.79 11.49 -16.95
CA LYS A 71 -19.04 12.06 -15.63
C LYS A 71 -19.71 11.03 -14.71
N ALA A 72 -20.72 10.33 -15.22
CA ALA A 72 -21.41 9.28 -14.47
C ALA A 72 -20.48 8.11 -14.13
N SER A 73 -19.65 7.70 -15.09
CA SER A 73 -18.62 6.69 -14.87
C SER A 73 -17.65 7.10 -13.77
N LEU A 74 -17.14 8.35 -13.79
CA LEU A 74 -16.21 8.83 -12.76
C LEU A 74 -16.87 8.88 -11.37
N SER A 75 -18.07 9.45 -11.27
CA SER A 75 -18.81 9.51 -10.00
C SER A 75 -19.11 8.13 -9.44
N LEU A 76 -19.41 7.14 -10.28
CA LEU A 76 -19.60 5.77 -9.82
C LEU A 76 -18.28 5.13 -9.34
N LYS A 77 -17.16 5.41 -10.01
CA LYS A 77 -15.84 4.92 -9.60
C LYS A 77 -15.43 5.48 -8.23
N ASP A 78 -15.62 6.79 -8.02
CA ASP A 78 -15.32 7.45 -6.75
C ASP A 78 -16.13 6.82 -5.61
N GLU A 79 -17.43 6.59 -5.82
CA GLU A 79 -18.26 5.90 -4.81
C GLU A 79 -17.88 4.43 -4.62
N CYS A 80 -17.41 3.72 -5.65
CA CYS A 80 -16.94 2.35 -5.49
C CYS A 80 -15.68 2.28 -4.63
N GLU A 81 -14.75 3.24 -4.77
CA GLU A 81 -13.56 3.32 -3.92
C GLU A 81 -13.93 3.55 -2.44
N GLU A 82 -14.84 4.48 -2.17
CA GLU A 82 -15.35 4.72 -0.81
C GLU A 82 -16.11 3.51 -0.26
N LEU A 83 -16.94 2.86 -1.09
CA LEU A 83 -17.66 1.66 -0.72
C LEU A 83 -16.71 0.52 -0.34
N ASN A 84 -15.61 0.35 -1.08
CA ASN A 84 -14.58 -0.67 -0.80
C ASN A 84 -13.93 -0.45 0.58
N LYS A 85 -13.74 0.81 0.99
CA LYS A 85 -13.25 1.15 2.34
C LYS A 85 -14.26 0.79 3.42
N VAL A 86 -15.55 1.03 3.18
CA VAL A 86 -16.62 0.93 4.19
C VAL A 86 -17.18 -0.50 4.33
N ILE A 87 -17.15 -1.32 3.28
CA ILE A 87 -17.63 -2.72 3.30
C ILE A 87 -16.82 -3.61 4.26
N SER A 88 -15.62 -3.16 4.63
CA SER A 88 -14.78 -3.78 5.66
C SER A 88 -15.37 -3.78 7.06
N LYS A 89 -16.18 -2.77 7.38
CA LYS A 89 -16.75 -2.59 8.72
C LYS A 89 -18.22 -3.01 8.79
N ASN A 90 -18.91 -3.03 7.65
CA ASN A 90 -20.34 -3.25 7.57
C ASN A 90 -20.68 -4.52 6.77
N HIS A 91 -21.67 -5.29 7.23
CA HIS A 91 -22.17 -6.46 6.50
C HIS A 91 -22.95 -6.10 5.24
N VAL A 92 -23.60 -4.93 5.25
CA VAL A 92 -24.40 -4.40 4.15
C VAL A 92 -24.04 -2.94 3.97
N VAL A 93 -23.72 -2.53 2.75
CA VAL A 93 -23.41 -1.14 2.41
C VAL A 93 -24.36 -0.67 1.33
N THR A 94 -24.78 0.59 1.45
CA THR A 94 -25.62 1.26 0.46
C THR A 94 -24.79 2.31 -0.27
N LEU A 95 -24.70 2.18 -1.59
CA LEU A 95 -24.19 3.20 -2.49
C LEU A 95 -25.31 4.18 -2.82
N LYS A 96 -25.04 5.48 -2.73
CA LYS A 96 -26.00 6.54 -3.07
C LYS A 96 -25.31 7.57 -3.94
N ILE A 97 -25.83 7.77 -5.15
CA ILE A 97 -25.35 8.85 -6.03
C ILE A 97 -26.52 9.73 -6.41
N GLU A 98 -26.38 11.02 -6.13
CA GLU A 98 -27.34 12.03 -6.54
C GLU A 98 -27.02 12.51 -7.96
N CYS A 99 -28.06 12.66 -8.78
CA CYS A 99 -27.97 13.18 -10.14
C CYS A 99 -26.91 12.47 -11.01
N LEU A 100 -26.87 11.13 -10.99
CA LEU A 100 -25.86 10.38 -11.74
C LEU A 100 -25.98 10.63 -13.26
N MET A 101 -27.19 10.48 -13.80
CA MET A 101 -27.58 10.79 -15.18
C MET A 101 -29.06 11.14 -15.23
N ASP A 102 -29.45 12.05 -16.13
CA ASP A 102 -30.86 12.46 -16.36
C ASP A 102 -31.60 12.90 -15.09
N GLU A 103 -30.89 13.55 -14.15
CA GLU A 103 -31.40 13.97 -12.84
C GLU A 103 -31.95 12.83 -11.96
N LYS A 104 -31.60 11.58 -12.29
CA LYS A 104 -32.01 10.41 -11.51
C LYS A 104 -31.04 10.17 -10.36
N ASN A 105 -31.61 10.06 -9.17
CA ASN A 105 -30.90 9.60 -7.99
C ASN A 105 -30.88 8.08 -7.97
N ILE A 106 -29.68 7.52 -7.86
CA ILE A 106 -29.48 6.07 -7.88
C ILE A 106 -29.10 5.58 -6.49
N ARG A 107 -29.64 4.41 -6.13
CA ARG A 107 -29.26 3.71 -4.91
C ARG A 107 -28.90 2.28 -5.27
N GLY A 108 -27.74 1.83 -4.80
CA GLY A 108 -27.28 0.46 -4.89
C GLY A 108 -27.12 -0.12 -3.50
N LEU A 109 -27.41 -1.40 -3.35
CA LEU A 109 -27.11 -2.16 -2.13
C LEU A 109 -26.22 -3.34 -2.52
N ILE A 110 -25.19 -3.57 -1.72
CA ILE A 110 -24.30 -4.73 -1.83
C ILE A 110 -24.00 -5.28 -0.44
N LYS A 111 -23.95 -6.60 -0.33
CA LYS A 111 -23.54 -7.31 0.89
C LYS A 111 -22.06 -7.64 0.84
N ARG A 112 -21.42 -7.81 2.00
CA ARG A 112 -20.02 -8.22 2.06
C ARG A 112 -19.77 -9.54 1.35
N GLU A 113 -20.65 -10.51 1.54
CA GLU A 113 -20.52 -11.84 0.95
C GLU A 113 -20.57 -11.75 -0.58
N GLU A 114 -21.46 -10.92 -1.13
CA GLU A 114 -21.56 -10.66 -2.56
C GLU A 114 -20.30 -9.98 -3.12
N PHE A 115 -19.71 -9.02 -2.40
CA PHE A 115 -18.43 -8.41 -2.77
C PHE A 115 -17.28 -9.42 -2.78
N GLU A 116 -17.23 -10.31 -1.80
CA GLU A 116 -16.22 -11.38 -1.73
C GLU A 116 -16.37 -12.36 -2.90
N GLU A 117 -17.60 -12.70 -3.30
CA GLU A 117 -17.91 -13.56 -4.45
C GLU A 117 -17.45 -12.96 -5.78
N ILE A 118 -17.79 -11.70 -6.05
CA ILE A 118 -17.37 -11.04 -7.30
C ILE A 118 -15.86 -10.76 -7.36
N SER A 119 -15.18 -10.73 -6.20
CA SER A 119 -13.73 -10.51 -6.11
C SER A 119 -12.88 -11.77 -6.30
N LEU A 120 -13.49 -12.95 -6.43
CA LEU A 120 -12.75 -14.24 -6.48
C LEU A 120 -11.68 -14.29 -7.57
N LEU A 121 -11.97 -13.78 -8.77
CA LEU A 121 -11.00 -13.75 -9.89
C LEU A 121 -9.76 -12.90 -9.57
N ILE A 122 -9.94 -11.82 -8.80
CA ILE A 122 -8.83 -10.97 -8.35
C ILE A 122 -7.99 -11.73 -7.30
N LEU A 123 -8.65 -12.44 -6.38
CA LEU A 123 -7.99 -13.25 -5.36
C LEU A 123 -7.20 -14.44 -5.94
N GLU A 124 -7.70 -15.06 -7.03
CA GLU A 124 -6.95 -16.08 -7.77
C GLU A 124 -5.63 -15.53 -8.33
N ARG A 125 -5.61 -14.28 -8.80
CA ARG A 125 -4.37 -13.62 -9.24
C ARG A 125 -3.44 -13.32 -8.07
N VAL A 126 -3.97 -12.91 -6.91
CA VAL A 126 -3.18 -12.69 -5.69
C VAL A 126 -2.47 -13.97 -5.25
N LYS A 127 -3.14 -15.12 -5.39
CA LYS A 127 -2.62 -16.44 -5.00
C LYS A 127 -1.33 -16.82 -5.73
N VAL A 128 -1.20 -16.48 -7.01
CA VAL A 128 -0.09 -16.93 -7.85
C VAL A 128 1.28 -16.47 -7.30
N PRO A 129 1.51 -15.17 -7.00
CA PRO A 129 2.77 -14.74 -6.41
C PRO A 129 2.98 -15.22 -4.98
N LEU A 130 1.92 -15.43 -4.18
CA LEU A 130 2.05 -15.99 -2.83
C LEU A 130 2.60 -17.43 -2.84
N GLU A 131 2.00 -18.31 -3.64
CA GLU A 131 2.44 -19.72 -3.75
C GLU A 131 3.84 -19.81 -4.32
N LYS A 132 4.14 -19.01 -5.35
CA LYS A 132 5.48 -18.94 -5.93
C LYS A 132 6.50 -18.50 -4.89
N THR A 133 6.21 -17.45 -4.13
CA THR A 133 7.14 -16.91 -3.14
C THR A 133 7.40 -17.91 -2.01
N LEU A 134 6.37 -18.62 -1.52
CA LEU A 134 6.55 -19.71 -0.54
C LEU A 134 7.42 -20.85 -1.09
N THR A 135 7.17 -21.25 -2.33
CA THR A 135 7.94 -22.31 -3.00
C THR A 135 9.40 -21.90 -3.18
N ASP A 136 9.65 -20.67 -3.63
CA ASP A 136 10.99 -20.11 -3.84
C ASP A 136 11.74 -19.97 -2.50
N ALA A 137 11.04 -19.65 -1.40
CA ALA A 137 11.61 -19.64 -0.05
C ALA A 137 11.93 -21.05 0.50
N GLY A 138 11.41 -22.10 -0.13
CA GLY A 138 11.47 -23.46 0.38
C GLY A 138 10.69 -23.64 1.69
N LEU A 139 9.58 -22.90 1.85
CA LEU A 139 8.75 -22.90 3.06
C LEU A 139 7.32 -23.34 2.74
N SER A 140 6.74 -24.16 3.61
CA SER A 140 5.31 -24.50 3.55
C SER A 140 4.43 -23.52 4.33
N ASP A 141 4.99 -22.86 5.34
CA ASP A 141 4.31 -21.88 6.18
C ASP A 141 5.32 -20.85 6.74
N VAL A 142 4.80 -19.71 7.20
CA VAL A 142 5.53 -18.64 7.88
C VAL A 142 5.01 -18.51 9.32
N HIS A 143 5.70 -17.80 10.21
CA HIS A 143 5.22 -17.59 11.58
C HIS A 143 4.31 -16.37 11.67
N ILE A 144 4.65 -15.32 10.91
CA ILE A 144 4.01 -14.02 10.94
C ILE A 144 3.62 -13.61 9.52
N VAL A 145 2.45 -12.98 9.39
CA VAL A 145 2.01 -12.31 8.17
C VAL A 145 1.78 -10.85 8.51
N GLU A 146 2.53 -9.96 7.89
CA GLU A 146 2.37 -8.51 8.00
C GLU A 146 1.79 -7.99 6.68
N VAL A 147 0.75 -7.16 6.77
CA VAL A 147 0.14 -6.50 5.60
C VAL A 147 0.41 -5.01 5.63
N VAL A 148 0.80 -4.47 4.48
CA VAL A 148 1.07 -3.04 4.27
C VAL A 148 0.41 -2.56 2.97
N GLY A 149 0.40 -1.25 2.76
CA GLY A 149 -0.19 -0.62 1.58
C GLY A 149 -1.62 -0.12 1.79
N SER A 150 -2.04 0.82 0.93
CA SER A 150 -3.32 1.52 1.04
C SER A 150 -4.53 0.61 0.92
N SER A 151 -4.38 -0.49 0.17
CA SER A 151 -5.46 -1.43 -0.12
C SER A 151 -5.42 -2.65 0.80
N SER A 152 -4.51 -2.66 1.80
CA SER A 152 -4.45 -3.71 2.82
C SER A 152 -5.71 -3.80 3.67
N HIS A 153 -6.58 -2.79 3.62
CA HIS A 153 -7.86 -2.73 4.32
C HIS A 153 -9.00 -3.50 3.64
N VAL A 154 -8.81 -3.93 2.39
CA VAL A 154 -9.85 -4.62 1.61
C VAL A 154 -10.22 -5.95 2.29
N PRO A 155 -11.52 -6.20 2.60
CA PRO A 155 -11.95 -7.36 3.39
C PRO A 155 -11.68 -8.69 2.73
N ALA A 156 -11.92 -8.76 1.42
CA ALA A 156 -11.68 -9.94 0.62
C ALA A 156 -10.22 -10.40 0.70
N ILE A 157 -9.28 -9.45 0.73
CA ILE A 157 -7.83 -9.73 0.87
C ILE A 157 -7.52 -10.27 2.26
N ILE A 158 -8.00 -9.61 3.32
CA ILE A 158 -7.73 -10.06 4.70
C ILE A 158 -8.30 -11.45 4.93
N LYS A 159 -9.55 -11.69 4.52
CA LYS A 159 -10.19 -13.02 4.61
C LYS A 159 -9.41 -14.07 3.83
N PHE A 160 -8.97 -13.73 2.62
CA PHE A 160 -8.16 -14.60 1.78
C PHE A 160 -6.81 -14.95 2.42
N LEU A 161 -6.06 -13.95 2.92
CA LEU A 161 -4.77 -14.16 3.57
C LEU A 161 -4.90 -14.97 4.86
N THR A 162 -5.95 -14.72 5.66
CA THR A 162 -6.25 -15.52 6.84
C THR A 162 -6.53 -16.98 6.48
N ALA A 163 -7.27 -17.23 5.41
CA ALA A 163 -7.53 -18.59 4.93
C ALA A 163 -6.28 -19.25 4.34
N PHE A 164 -5.45 -18.50 3.62
CA PHE A 164 -4.25 -18.99 2.95
C PHE A 164 -3.15 -19.37 3.94
N PHE A 165 -2.87 -18.51 4.93
CA PHE A 165 -1.84 -18.75 5.94
C PHE A 165 -2.37 -19.41 7.22
N GLY A 166 -3.69 -19.51 7.40
CA GLY A 166 -4.30 -20.02 8.63
C GLY A 166 -4.09 -19.12 9.86
N LYS A 167 -3.67 -17.86 9.66
CA LYS A 167 -3.41 -16.89 10.73
C LYS A 167 -3.80 -15.48 10.30
N GLU A 168 -4.25 -14.67 11.25
CA GLU A 168 -4.71 -13.32 10.98
C GLU A 168 -3.51 -12.40 10.62
N PRO A 169 -3.57 -11.67 9.50
CA PRO A 169 -2.54 -10.70 9.14
C PRO A 169 -2.46 -9.54 10.14
N MET A 170 -1.23 -9.19 10.51
CA MET A 170 -0.95 -8.06 11.39
C MET A 170 -0.71 -6.77 10.59
N ARG A 171 -0.92 -5.64 11.26
CA ARG A 171 -0.66 -4.28 10.75
C ARG A 171 0.23 -3.53 11.72
N THR A 172 1.37 -4.14 12.06
CA THR A 172 2.31 -3.52 13.01
C THR A 172 3.08 -2.37 12.35
N ILE A 173 3.09 -2.33 11.02
CA ILE A 173 3.85 -1.38 10.20
C ILE A 173 2.89 -0.40 9.51
N THR A 174 2.93 0.89 9.87
CA THR A 174 2.13 1.93 9.21
C THR A 174 2.65 2.16 7.78
N GLY A 175 1.91 1.69 6.76
CA GLY A 175 2.37 1.64 5.35
C GLY A 175 2.99 2.93 4.80
N SER A 176 2.41 4.10 5.09
CA SER A 176 2.92 5.41 4.61
C SER A 176 4.21 5.85 5.31
N GLU A 177 4.30 5.66 6.63
CA GLU A 177 5.51 5.98 7.39
C GLU A 177 6.63 5.00 7.09
N SER A 178 6.28 3.75 6.81
CA SER A 178 7.21 2.66 6.59
C SER A 178 7.99 2.78 5.27
N VAL A 179 7.33 3.21 4.19
CA VAL A 179 7.98 3.46 2.89
C VAL A 179 8.78 4.75 2.95
N ALA A 180 8.28 5.82 3.60
CA ALA A 180 9.03 7.06 3.76
C ALA A 180 10.27 6.86 4.67
N ARG A 181 10.11 6.17 5.80
CA ARG A 181 11.21 5.79 6.71
C ARG A 181 12.16 4.82 6.02
N GLY A 182 11.65 3.85 5.28
CA GLY A 182 12.42 2.78 4.65
C GLY A 182 13.01 3.13 3.29
N ALA A 183 12.60 4.18 2.58
CA ALA A 183 13.21 4.57 1.31
C ALA A 183 14.14 5.76 1.46
N LEU A 184 13.85 6.67 2.40
CA LEU A 184 14.62 7.92 2.55
C LEU A 184 15.67 7.83 3.65
N HIS A 185 15.63 6.88 4.58
CA HIS A 185 16.55 6.83 5.74
C HIS A 185 18.04 6.77 5.38
N LYS A 186 18.41 6.15 4.25
CA LYS A 186 19.81 6.14 3.77
C LYS A 186 20.25 7.50 3.21
N TYR A 187 19.31 8.39 2.89
CA TYR A 187 19.53 9.62 2.13
C TYR A 187 19.01 10.86 2.85
N ILE A 188 18.53 10.75 4.09
CA ILE A 188 18.04 11.86 4.91
C ILE A 188 18.76 11.80 6.25
N SER A 189 19.40 12.90 6.65
CA SER A 189 19.98 12.98 8.00
C SER A 189 18.88 12.97 9.05
N GLU A 190 19.22 12.56 10.27
CA GLU A 190 18.26 12.49 11.38
C GLU A 190 17.63 13.87 11.68
N SER A 191 18.40 14.95 11.55
CA SER A 191 17.92 16.33 11.67
C SER A 191 17.00 16.77 10.52
N GLU A 192 17.30 16.37 9.27
CA GLU A 192 16.45 16.67 8.12
C GLU A 192 15.12 15.91 8.19
N LYS A 193 15.16 14.68 8.72
CA LYS A 193 13.99 13.83 8.93
C LYS A 193 13.03 14.43 9.94
N GLU A 194 13.52 14.86 11.09
CA GLU A 194 12.70 15.54 12.10
C GLU A 194 12.06 16.80 11.52
N THR A 195 12.83 17.57 10.75
CA THR A 195 12.34 18.78 10.08
C THR A 195 11.27 18.47 9.03
N PHE A 196 11.45 17.41 8.23
CA PHE A 196 10.49 17.01 7.19
C PHE A 196 9.19 16.48 7.80
N LEU A 197 9.27 15.66 8.85
CA LEU A 197 8.11 15.13 9.55
C LEU A 197 7.34 16.24 10.26
N ALA A 198 8.03 17.19 10.91
CA ALA A 198 7.39 18.34 11.53
C ALA A 198 6.63 19.19 10.52
N LYS A 199 7.22 19.44 9.33
CA LYS A 199 6.56 20.18 8.25
C LYS A 199 5.39 19.42 7.63
N LEU A 200 5.49 18.10 7.45
CA LEU A 200 4.39 17.26 6.98
C LEU A 200 3.20 17.33 7.95
N GLN A 201 3.49 17.24 9.25
CA GLN A 201 2.46 17.33 10.29
C GLN A 201 1.83 18.73 10.32
N GLU A 202 2.62 19.80 10.22
CA GLU A 202 2.11 21.18 10.12
C GLU A 202 1.18 21.38 8.90
N VAL A 203 1.59 20.88 7.72
CA VAL A 203 0.79 20.99 6.49
C VAL A 203 -0.49 20.17 6.60
N LYS A 204 -0.41 18.99 7.23
CA LYS A 204 -1.57 18.12 7.48
C LYS A 204 -2.56 18.80 8.42
N ASP A 205 -2.11 19.32 9.55
CA ASP A 205 -2.98 19.95 10.55
C ASP A 205 -3.64 21.21 9.95
N TRP A 206 -2.89 22.02 9.21
CA TRP A 206 -3.43 23.16 8.45
C TRP A 206 -4.50 22.74 7.43
N LEU A 207 -4.29 21.62 6.72
CA LEU A 207 -5.24 21.11 5.73
C LEU A 207 -6.60 20.76 6.38
N PHE A 208 -6.57 20.25 7.62
CA PHE A 208 -7.76 19.84 8.35
C PHE A 208 -8.46 20.98 9.09
N GLU A 209 -7.75 22.04 9.45
CA GLU A 209 -8.31 23.19 10.20
C GLU A 209 -8.71 24.35 9.28
N ASP A 210 -7.78 24.86 8.48
CA ASP A 210 -7.93 26.12 7.73
C ASP A 210 -7.95 25.93 6.20
N GLY A 211 -7.67 24.72 5.71
CA GLY A 211 -7.41 24.45 4.29
C GLY A 211 -8.62 24.47 3.37
N GLN A 212 -9.84 24.21 3.87
CA GLN A 212 -11.00 23.92 3.00
C GLN A 212 -11.42 25.08 2.06
N ASP A 213 -11.13 26.34 2.42
CA ASP A 213 -11.59 27.53 1.67
C ASP A 213 -10.45 28.41 1.12
N VAL A 214 -9.26 27.85 0.91
CA VAL A 214 -8.07 28.63 0.51
C VAL A 214 -7.79 28.58 -0.99
N ILE A 215 -7.40 29.71 -1.57
CA ILE A 215 -7.04 29.82 -2.98
C ILE A 215 -5.82 28.93 -3.34
N LYS A 216 -5.85 28.37 -4.55
CA LYS A 216 -4.86 27.42 -5.09
C LYS A 216 -3.39 27.87 -4.89
N ASP A 217 -3.11 29.15 -4.97
CA ASP A 217 -1.74 29.67 -4.85
C ASP A 217 -1.14 29.46 -3.45
N VAL A 218 -1.98 29.47 -2.41
CA VAL A 218 -1.54 29.20 -1.02
C VAL A 218 -1.18 27.73 -0.85
N TYR A 219 -1.95 26.84 -1.46
CA TYR A 219 -1.66 25.41 -1.55
C TYR A 219 -0.34 25.14 -2.26
N VAL A 220 -0.16 25.74 -3.44
CA VAL A 220 1.07 25.59 -4.24
C VAL A 220 2.28 26.13 -3.47
N ALA A 221 2.15 27.24 -2.74
CA ALA A 221 3.24 27.78 -1.93
C ALA A 221 3.62 26.85 -0.74
N LYS A 222 2.63 26.27 -0.05
CA LYS A 222 2.86 25.30 1.04
C LYS A 222 3.49 24.00 0.50
N LEU A 223 3.02 23.50 -0.64
CA LEU A 223 3.62 22.36 -1.33
C LEU A 223 5.05 22.65 -1.77
N LYS A 224 5.34 23.86 -2.28
CA LYS A 224 6.71 24.27 -2.63
C LYS A 224 7.68 24.20 -1.44
N LYS A 225 7.25 24.66 -0.26
CA LYS A 225 8.05 24.60 0.96
C LYS A 225 8.31 23.18 1.46
N LEU A 226 7.38 22.26 1.17
CA LEU A 226 7.54 20.84 1.44
C LEU A 226 8.46 20.19 0.41
N GLN A 227 8.31 20.58 -0.86
CA GLN A 227 9.16 20.18 -1.99
C GLN A 227 10.61 20.60 -1.77
N GLU A 228 10.91 21.80 -1.29
CA GLU A 228 12.31 22.22 -1.04
C GLU A 228 13.09 21.25 -0.12
N VAL A 229 12.41 20.67 0.89
CA VAL A 229 13.01 19.66 1.77
C VAL A 229 13.07 18.29 1.09
N GLY A 230 12.03 17.94 0.32
CA GLY A 230 11.97 16.72 -0.47
C GLY A 230 13.00 16.68 -1.62
N ASP A 231 13.26 17.81 -2.28
CA ASP A 231 14.12 17.98 -3.44
C ASP A 231 15.57 17.66 -3.09
N SER A 232 16.02 18.07 -1.90
CA SER A 232 17.37 17.76 -1.40
C SER A 232 17.57 16.27 -1.13
N VAL A 233 16.50 15.56 -0.77
CA VAL A 233 16.51 14.09 -0.60
C VAL A 233 16.34 13.39 -1.96
N GLU A 234 15.54 13.97 -2.85
CA GLU A 234 15.30 13.47 -4.20
C GLU A 234 16.54 13.59 -5.08
N ILE A 235 17.30 14.68 -4.97
CA ILE A 235 18.60 14.87 -5.65
C ILE A 235 19.59 13.81 -5.19
N ARG A 236 19.76 13.61 -3.86
CA ARG A 236 20.61 12.53 -3.33
C ARG A 236 20.15 11.15 -3.78
N CYS A 237 18.84 10.93 -3.83
CA CYS A 237 18.24 9.69 -4.32
C CYS A 237 18.40 9.52 -5.84
N LYS A 238 18.46 10.61 -6.61
CA LYS A 238 18.72 10.63 -8.07
C LYS A 238 20.19 10.38 -8.37
N GLU A 239 21.12 11.06 -7.70
CA GLU A 239 22.57 10.87 -7.84
C GLU A 239 22.95 9.40 -7.60
N TRP A 240 22.42 8.79 -6.53
CA TRP A 240 22.59 7.36 -6.26
C TRP A 240 21.92 6.46 -7.32
N ARG A 241 20.73 6.84 -7.81
CA ARG A 241 20.04 6.13 -8.91
C ARG A 241 20.83 6.17 -10.22
N GLU A 242 21.58 7.23 -10.50
CA GLU A 242 22.41 7.33 -11.70
C GLU A 242 23.69 6.51 -11.58
N GLU A 243 24.27 6.42 -10.39
CA GLU A 243 25.43 5.58 -10.10
C GLU A 243 25.08 4.07 -10.12
N CYS A 244 23.86 3.72 -9.71
CA CYS A 244 23.32 2.36 -9.78
C CYS A 244 22.54 2.05 -11.07
N ARG A 245 22.44 2.97 -12.03
CA ARG A 245 21.72 2.77 -13.31
C ARG A 245 22.31 1.63 -14.14
N SER A 246 23.56 1.27 -13.88
CA SER A 246 24.22 0.09 -14.43
C SER A 246 23.73 -1.24 -13.84
N GLN A 247 22.87 -1.23 -12.79
CA GLN A 247 22.38 -2.44 -12.10
C GLN A 247 20.88 -2.45 -11.70
N MET A 248 20.10 -1.38 -11.82
CA MET A 248 18.82 -1.27 -11.11
C MET A 248 17.55 -1.50 -11.96
N SER A 249 16.77 -2.54 -11.63
CA SER A 249 15.41 -2.77 -12.16
C SER A 249 14.31 -2.91 -11.09
N LEU A 250 14.61 -2.65 -9.80
CA LEU A 250 13.73 -3.05 -8.69
C LEU A 250 13.75 -2.00 -7.55
N PHE A 251 12.65 -1.27 -7.36
CA PHE A 251 12.25 -0.83 -6.02
C PHE A 251 11.55 -2.04 -5.40
N ASP A 252 12.26 -2.78 -4.57
CA ASP A 252 11.82 -4.05 -3.99
C ASP A 252 11.38 -3.83 -2.53
N VAL A 253 10.29 -4.47 -2.08
CA VAL A 253 9.87 -4.52 -0.65
C VAL A 253 11.05 -4.88 0.24
N SER A 254 11.94 -5.75 -0.26
CA SER A 254 13.19 -6.14 0.38
C SER A 254 13.99 -4.94 0.91
N THR A 255 14.14 -3.88 0.10
CA THR A 255 14.89 -2.68 0.51
C THR A 255 14.15 -1.87 1.57
N CYS A 256 12.82 -1.76 1.45
CA CYS A 256 12.00 -1.07 2.45
C CYS A 256 12.00 -1.81 3.80
N ILE A 257 11.94 -3.15 3.81
CA ILE A 257 12.00 -3.97 5.03
C ILE A 257 13.37 -3.86 5.69
N GLU A 258 14.47 -3.99 4.93
CA GLU A 258 15.84 -3.84 5.47
C GLU A 258 16.06 -2.47 6.14
N MET A 259 15.52 -1.41 5.55
CA MET A 259 15.66 -0.04 6.06
C MET A 259 14.68 0.32 7.18
N MET A 260 13.51 -0.33 7.28
CA MET A 260 12.63 -0.20 8.45
C MET A 260 13.26 -0.81 9.70
N LEU A 261 14.01 -1.91 9.56
CA LEU A 261 14.62 -2.60 10.70
C LEU A 261 15.84 -1.89 11.27
N SER A 262 16.63 -1.17 10.45
CA SER A 262 17.71 -0.31 10.96
C SER A 262 17.18 0.79 11.88
N LEU A 263 15.92 1.20 11.69
CA LEU A 263 15.24 2.18 12.53
C LEU A 263 14.60 1.58 13.79
N MET A 264 14.37 0.26 13.84
CA MET A 264 13.80 -0.41 15.01
C MET A 264 14.88 -0.96 15.97
N ASN A 265 16.14 -1.08 15.53
CA ASN A 265 17.27 -1.53 16.37
C ASN A 265 18.52 -0.61 16.23
N PRO A 266 18.55 0.56 16.91
CA PRO A 266 19.69 1.50 16.84
C PRO A 266 20.99 0.96 17.44
N SER A 267 20.95 -0.10 18.26
CA SER A 267 22.11 -0.61 19.02
C SER A 267 23.05 -1.52 18.22
N LEU A 268 22.75 -1.85 16.96
CA LEU A 268 23.52 -2.82 16.17
C LEU A 268 24.25 -2.21 14.94
N THR A 269 24.00 -0.95 14.60
CA THR A 269 24.66 -0.26 13.46
C THR A 269 26.10 0.18 13.73
N THR A 270 26.56 0.17 14.98
CA THR A 270 27.90 0.66 15.35
C THR A 270 29.03 -0.37 15.19
N SER A 271 28.75 -1.60 14.77
CA SER A 271 29.78 -2.65 14.66
C SER A 271 30.49 -2.75 13.30
N ASN A 272 29.94 -2.15 12.23
CA ASN A 272 30.51 -2.29 10.87
C ASN A 272 31.30 -1.07 10.34
N GLN A 273 31.45 0.01 11.12
CA GLN A 273 32.28 1.16 10.71
C GLN A 273 33.74 1.12 11.23
N ARG A 274 34.15 0.09 11.97
CA ARG A 274 35.52 -0.02 12.52
C ARG A 274 36.47 -0.96 11.76
N ARG A 275 36.08 -1.54 10.62
CA ARG A 275 36.96 -2.45 9.84
C ARG A 275 37.56 -1.88 8.55
N SER A 276 37.31 -0.62 8.16
CA SER A 276 37.95 -0.02 6.97
C SER A 276 39.13 0.91 7.25
N ASN A 277 39.48 1.17 8.52
CA ASN A 277 40.69 1.95 8.87
C ASN A 277 41.73 1.04 9.52
N ARG A 278 42.31 0.14 8.72
CA ARG A 278 43.64 -0.47 8.89
C ARG A 278 43.97 -1.24 7.61
N SER A 279 44.46 -0.52 6.63
CA SER A 279 45.47 -0.96 5.65
C SER A 279 46.26 0.28 5.27
#